data_AF-A0A8T0RTH2-F1
#
_entry.id   AF-A0A8T0RTH2-F1
#
_cell.length_a   1.000
_cell.length_b   1.000
_cell.length_c   1.000
_cell.angle_alpha   90.00
_cell.angle_beta   90.00
_cell.angle_gamma   90.00
#
_symmetry.space_group_name_H-M   'P 1'
#
loop_
_entity.id
_entity.type
_entity.pdbx_description
1 polymer ?
#
loop_
_entity_poly.entity_id
_entity_poly.type
_entity_poly.pdbx_seq_one_letter_code
_entity_poly.pdbx_strand_id
1 'polypeptide(L)'
;MQVDLVTETDKTCEDFVFNHLRKHFPEHKFIGEETSAALGATAGHTDEPTWIVDPLDGTTNFVHGFPFVCVSIGLTIWKIPTVGVVYSPIMNEVFTAIRRKGAF
;
A
#
# COMPACT_ATOMS: atom_id res chain seq x y z
N MET A 1 7.10 -18.86 14.72
CA MET A 1 8.33 -18.82 13.92
C MET A 1 8.08 -18.39 12.46
N GLN A 2 6.82 -18.29 11.99
CA GLN A 2 6.51 -17.88 10.60
C GLN A 2 6.02 -16.42 10.49
N VAL A 3 5.63 -15.79 11.60
CA VAL A 3 5.12 -14.40 11.62
C VAL A 3 6.24 -13.40 11.35
N ASP A 4 7.44 -13.61 11.91
CA ASP A 4 8.56 -12.66 11.79
C ASP A 4 9.01 -12.42 10.33
N LEU A 5 9.00 -13.46 9.50
CA LEU A 5 9.52 -13.39 8.13
C LEU A 5 8.56 -12.64 7.19
N VAL A 6 7.26 -12.74 7.48
CA VAL A 6 6.24 -12.00 6.74
C VAL A 6 6.28 -10.54 7.16
N THR A 7 6.32 -10.25 8.47
CA THR A 7 6.52 -8.88 8.96
C THR A 7 7.79 -8.21 8.39
N GLU A 8 8.90 -8.95 8.20
CA GLU A 8 10.09 -8.40 7.54
C GLU A 8 9.86 -8.09 6.05
N THR A 9 9.13 -8.95 5.35
CA THR A 9 8.79 -8.77 3.93
C THR A 9 7.87 -7.56 3.74
N ASP A 10 6.76 -7.49 4.49
CA ASP A 10 5.81 -6.38 4.48
C ASP A 10 6.53 -5.05 4.72
N LYS A 11 7.36 -4.99 5.76
CA LYS A 11 8.12 -3.78 6.10
C LYS A 11 9.12 -3.38 5.01
N THR A 12 9.84 -4.34 4.43
CA THR A 12 10.80 -4.06 3.34
C THR A 12 10.09 -3.52 2.11
N CYS A 13 8.93 -4.08 1.78
CA CYS A 13 8.08 -3.61 0.69
C CYS A 13 7.53 -2.19 0.97
N GLU A 14 7.07 -1.92 2.20
CA GLU A 14 6.59 -0.59 2.60
C GLU A 14 7.70 0.46 2.50
N ASP A 15 8.88 0.16 3.04
CA ASP A 15 10.06 1.05 2.98
C ASP A 15 10.46 1.35 1.54
N PHE A 16 10.41 0.35 0.65
CA PHE A 16 10.68 0.54 -0.77
C PHE A 16 9.69 1.52 -1.41
N VAL A 17 8.39 1.29 -1.21
CA VAL A 17 7.32 2.14 -1.76
C VAL A 17 7.39 3.55 -1.18
N PHE A 18 7.55 3.68 0.13
CA PHE A 18 7.68 4.95 0.82
C PHE A 18 8.85 5.78 0.27
N ASN A 19 10.05 5.18 0.18
CA ASN A 19 11.24 5.88 -0.31
C ASN A 19 11.08 6.29 -1.79
N HIS A 20 10.47 5.42 -2.60
CA HIS A 20 10.19 5.73 -4.00
C HIS A 20 9.22 6.91 -4.15
N LEU A 21 8.11 6.90 -3.39
CA LEU A 21 7.12 7.96 -3.40
C LEU A 21 7.68 9.26 -2.87
N ARG A 22 8.41 9.23 -1.74
CA ARG A 22 9.03 10.41 -1.13
C ARG A 22 10.05 11.09 -2.05
N LYS A 23 10.77 10.31 -2.87
CA LYS A 23 11.70 10.85 -3.86
C LYS A 23 11.00 11.67 -4.96
N HIS A 24 9.83 11.22 -5.41
CA HIS A 24 9.10 11.86 -6.52
C HIS A 24 8.05 12.88 -6.05
N PHE A 25 7.53 12.70 -4.84
CA PHE A 25 6.47 13.50 -4.24
C PHE A 25 6.82 13.88 -2.80
N PRO A 26 7.88 14.69 -2.58
CA PRO A 26 8.43 14.97 -1.25
C PRO A 26 7.45 15.69 -0.30
N GLU A 27 6.42 16.35 -0.84
CA GLU A 27 5.40 17.07 -0.07
C GLU A 27 4.17 16.21 0.26
N HIS A 28 4.01 15.05 -0.40
CA HIS A 28 2.86 14.18 -0.14
C HIS A 28 3.01 13.47 1.22
N LYS A 29 1.89 13.23 1.88
CA LYS A 29 1.82 12.39 3.09
C LYS A 29 1.79 10.91 2.72
N PHE A 30 2.05 10.09 3.72
CA PHE A 30 2.07 8.64 3.61
C PHE A 30 1.36 8.02 4.82
N ILE A 31 0.52 7.03 4.54
CA ILE A 31 -0.14 6.17 5.52
C ILE A 31 0.13 4.73 5.06
N GLY A 32 1.03 4.04 5.76
CA GLY A 32 1.33 2.63 5.54
C GLY A 32 0.72 1.76 6.63
N GLU A 33 0.34 0.53 6.30
CA GLU A 33 -0.15 -0.47 7.26
C GLU A 33 0.89 -0.75 8.35
N GLU A 34 2.12 -1.09 7.97
CA GLU A 34 3.16 -1.52 8.90
C GLU A 34 3.63 -0.37 9.77
N THR A 35 3.78 0.83 9.19
CA THR A 35 4.06 2.05 9.96
C THR A 35 2.94 2.34 10.96
N SER A 36 1.67 2.18 10.57
CA SER A 36 0.53 2.44 11.46
C SER A 36 0.45 1.40 12.59
N ALA A 37 0.70 0.13 12.28
CA ALA A 37 0.76 -0.96 13.24
C ALA A 37 1.89 -0.75 14.25
N ALA A 38 3.08 -0.39 13.79
CA ALA A 38 4.25 -0.13 14.64
C ALA A 38 4.04 1.07 15.58
N LEU A 39 3.32 2.11 15.14
CA LEU A 39 2.99 3.28 15.95
C LEU A 39 1.76 3.08 16.86
N GLY A 40 0.98 2.03 16.62
CA GLY A 40 -0.33 1.82 17.29
C GLY A 40 -1.35 2.91 16.95
N ALA A 41 -1.13 3.68 15.87
CA ALA A 41 -1.96 4.78 15.44
C ALA A 41 -1.75 5.06 13.95
N THR A 42 -2.82 5.34 13.23
CA THR A 42 -2.75 5.82 11.86
C THR A 42 -2.36 7.29 11.84
N ALA A 43 -1.46 7.68 10.95
CA ALA A 43 -1.20 9.10 10.71
C ALA A 43 -2.49 9.82 10.29
N GLY A 44 -2.62 11.10 10.69
CA GLY A 44 -3.83 11.87 10.39
C GLY A 44 -4.10 11.94 8.90
N HIS A 45 -5.28 11.48 8.46
CA HIS A 45 -5.75 11.68 7.09
C HIS A 45 -6.19 13.14 6.94
N THR A 46 -5.32 13.96 6.33
CA THR A 46 -5.55 15.39 6.10
C THR A 46 -6.07 15.63 4.69
N ASP A 47 -6.28 16.90 4.33
CA ASP A 47 -6.67 17.29 2.98
C ASP A 47 -5.48 17.28 2.00
N GLU A 48 -4.25 17.14 2.50
CA GLU A 48 -3.04 17.06 1.68
C GLU A 48 -3.02 15.77 0.85
N PRO A 49 -2.36 15.77 -0.32
CA PRO A 49 -2.14 14.56 -1.09
C PRO A 49 -1.51 13.47 -0.22
N THR A 50 -2.21 12.35 -0.05
CA THR A 50 -1.81 11.29 0.86
C THR A 50 -1.83 9.95 0.14
N TRP A 51 -0.68 9.29 0.12
CA TRP A 51 -0.54 7.91 -0.32
C TRP A 51 -0.94 6.97 0.81
N ILE A 52 -1.85 6.04 0.52
CA ILE A 52 -2.29 4.99 1.44
C ILE A 52 -1.82 3.67 0.85
N VAL A 53 -0.99 2.93 1.58
CA VAL A 53 -0.28 1.76 1.06
C VAL A 53 -0.47 0.58 2.00
N ASP A 54 -0.83 -0.54 1.39
CA ASP A 54 -0.72 -1.87 1.98
C ASP A 54 0.32 -2.65 1.12
N PRO A 55 1.50 -2.94 1.69
CA PRO A 55 2.61 -3.54 0.96
C PRO A 55 2.38 -5.03 0.64
N LEU A 56 1.50 -5.72 1.36
CA LEU A 56 1.18 -7.13 1.19
C LEU A 56 -0.21 -7.45 1.77
N ASP A 57 -1.24 -7.14 1.00
CA ASP A 57 -2.60 -7.53 1.35
C ASP A 57 -2.75 -9.04 1.14
N GLY A 58 -3.36 -9.71 2.12
CA GLY A 58 -3.45 -11.15 2.18
C GLY A 58 -2.24 -11.82 2.86
N THR A 59 -1.63 -11.20 3.86
CA THR A 59 -0.54 -11.75 4.71
C THR A 59 -0.79 -13.22 5.11
N THR A 60 -2.02 -13.58 5.49
CA THR A 60 -2.39 -14.96 5.83
C THR A 60 -2.32 -15.89 4.62
N ASN A 61 -2.73 -15.44 3.44
CA ASN A 61 -2.60 -16.20 2.20
C ASN A 61 -1.13 -16.39 1.84
N PHE A 62 -0.31 -15.35 1.99
CA PHE A 62 1.13 -15.40 1.76
C PHE A 62 1.82 -16.46 2.66
N VAL A 63 1.53 -16.43 3.96
CA VAL A 63 2.04 -17.41 4.96
C VAL A 63 1.73 -18.85 4.56
N HIS A 64 0.53 -19.10 4.02
CA HIS A 64 0.06 -20.44 3.69
C HIS A 64 0.28 -20.82 2.21
N GLY A 65 0.93 -19.95 1.42
CA GLY A 65 1.22 -20.20 0.00
C GLY A 65 -0.01 -20.16 -0.91
N PHE A 66 -1.10 -19.51 -0.49
CA PHE A 66 -2.24 -19.25 -1.38
C PHE A 66 -1.93 -18.09 -2.33
N PRO A 67 -2.34 -18.17 -3.62
CA PRO A 67 -1.92 -17.23 -4.65
C PRO A 67 -2.62 -15.86 -4.56
N PHE A 68 -3.56 -15.68 -3.64
CA PHE A 68 -4.38 -14.48 -3.51
C PHE A 68 -3.70 -13.47 -2.57
N VAL A 69 -2.67 -12.83 -3.09
CA VAL A 69 -1.92 -11.74 -2.43
C VAL A 69 -1.76 -10.58 -3.39
N CYS A 70 -1.69 -9.35 -2.88
CA CYS A 70 -1.47 -8.19 -3.71
C CYS A 70 -0.77 -7.03 -2.98
N VAL A 71 -0.24 -6.10 -3.75
CA VAL A 71 0.21 -4.79 -3.27
C VAL A 71 -0.87 -3.78 -3.61
N SER A 72 -1.31 -2.98 -2.64
CA SER A 72 -2.35 -1.96 -2.83
C SER A 72 -1.81 -0.56 -2.57
N ILE A 73 -1.97 0.34 -3.54
CA ILE A 73 -1.51 1.72 -3.45
C ILE A 73 -2.64 2.65 -3.89
N GLY A 74 -3.09 3.51 -2.97
CA GLY A 74 -4.07 4.55 -3.21
C GLY A 74 -3.51 5.95 -3.04
N LEU A 75 -3.97 6.91 -3.85
CA LEU A 75 -3.75 8.33 -3.64
C LEU A 75 -5.07 9.02 -3.34
N THR A 76 -5.10 9.74 -2.22
CA THR A 76 -6.19 10.67 -1.90
C THR A 76 -5.72 12.12 -2.01
N ILE A 77 -6.61 13.01 -2.45
CA ILE A 77 -6.39 14.47 -2.47
C ILE A 77 -7.68 15.08 -1.92
N TRP A 78 -7.60 15.98 -0.93
CA TRP A 78 -8.77 16.47 -0.18
C TRP A 78 -9.60 15.32 0.40
N LYS A 79 -8.92 14.26 0.87
CA LYS A 79 -9.52 13.01 1.35
C LYS A 79 -10.37 12.25 0.31
N ILE A 80 -10.30 12.63 -0.97
CA ILE A 80 -11.04 11.98 -2.05
C ILE A 80 -10.12 10.98 -2.77
N PRO A 81 -10.49 9.70 -2.88
CA PRO A 81 -9.78 8.72 -3.69
C PRO A 81 -9.64 9.21 -5.14
N THR A 82 -8.40 9.34 -5.60
CA THR A 82 -8.08 9.97 -6.89
C THR A 82 -7.40 8.98 -7.84
N VAL A 83 -6.48 8.16 -7.33
CA VAL A 83 -5.83 7.07 -8.07
C VAL A 83 -5.79 5.84 -7.16
N GLY A 84 -5.96 4.65 -7.75
CA GLY A 84 -5.75 3.37 -7.07
C GLY A 84 -5.07 2.38 -8.01
N VAL A 85 -4.14 1.60 -7.47
CA VAL A 85 -3.47 0.49 -8.15
C VAL A 85 -3.45 -0.70 -7.20
N VAL A 86 -3.88 -1.86 -7.69
CA VAL A 86 -3.74 -3.15 -7.01
C VAL A 86 -2.98 -4.07 -7.95
N TYR A 87 -1.85 -4.59 -7.48
CA TYR A 87 -1.02 -5.51 -8.26
C TYR A 87 -0.97 -6.87 -7.56
N SER A 88 -1.46 -7.92 -8.22
CA SER A 88 -1.30 -9.30 -7.74
C SER A 88 -0.10 -9.95 -8.45
N PRO A 89 1.05 -10.11 -7.77
CA PRO A 89 2.28 -10.58 -8.41
C PRO A 89 2.22 -12.05 -8.85
N ILE A 90 1.50 -12.89 -8.11
CA ILE A 90 1.39 -14.32 -8.41
C ILE A 90 0.47 -14.55 -9.62
N MET A 91 -0.61 -13.78 -9.70
CA MET A 91 -1.55 -13.83 -10.82
C MET A 91 -1.07 -13.03 -12.03
N ASN A 92 -0.05 -12.17 -11.85
CA ASN A 92 0.43 -11.21 -12.83
C ASN A 92 -0.69 -10.30 -13.37
N GLU A 93 -1.54 -9.84 -12.46
CA GLU A 93 -2.70 -8.98 -12.76
C GLU A 93 -2.51 -7.61 -12.11
N VAL A 94 -2.84 -6.56 -12.87
CA VAL A 94 -2.83 -5.18 -12.39
C VAL A 94 -4.24 -4.62 -12.58
N PHE A 95 -4.82 -4.15 -11.49
CA PHE A 95 -6.07 -3.40 -11.48
C PHE A 95 -5.75 -1.94 -11.22
N THR A 96 -6.28 -1.04 -12.04
CA THR A 96 -6.07 0.40 -11.89
C THR A 96 -7.38 1.16 -11.92
N ALA A 97 -7.44 2.26 -11.19
CA ALA A 97 -8.55 3.19 -11.28
C ALA A 97 -8.04 4.62 -11.16
N ILE A 98 -8.60 5.50 -11.98
CA ILE A 98 -8.38 6.93 -11.86
C ILE A 98 -9.75 7.61 -11.83
N ARG A 99 -9.95 8.48 -10.85
CA ARG A 99 -11.22 9.19 -10.66
C ARG A 99 -11.63 9.88 -11.96
N ARG A 100 -12.84 9.58 -12.43
CA ARG A 100 -13.46 10.07 -13.68
C ARG A 100 -12.76 9.64 -14.98
N LYS A 101 -11.87 8.66 -14.93
CA LYS A 101 -11.21 8.08 -16.13
C LYS A 101 -11.44 6.58 -16.28
N GLY A 102 -12.16 5.96 -15.34
CA GLY A 102 -12.53 4.55 -15.39
C GLY A 102 -11.66 3.69 -14.48
N ALA A 103 -11.90 2.38 -14.60
CA ALA A 103 -11.11 1.31 -14.01
C ALA A 103 -10.74 0.32 -15.12
N PHE A 104 -9.55 -0.27 -15.01
CA PHE A 104 -8.93 -1.15 -16.00
C PHE A 104 -8.29 -2.34 -15.31
#